data_AF-A0A355L419-F1
#
_entry.id   AF-A0A355L419-F1
#
_cell.length_a   1.000
_cell.length_b   1.000
_cell.length_c   1.000
_cell.angle_alpha   90.00
_cell.angle_beta   90.00
_cell.angle_gamma   90.00
#
_symmetry.space_group_name_H-M   'P 1'
#
loop_
_entity.id
_entity.type
_entity.pdbx_description
1 polymer ?
#
loop_
_entity_poly.entity_id
_entity_poly.type
_entity_poly.pdbx_seq_one_letter_code
_entity_poly.pdbx_strand_id
1 'polypeptide(L)'
;MKYLAIILVAVLAILIVVFISWFLNMKANGKCPLCALKKIFIPTKLTIDISEDEEYSENKVAQTPPMGWSSWNTFRNNIDQDIIMQTAHAMKDSGLANAGYEFINLDDCWQSSLRDSDGKLQGDLGTFSRGIPKLIKDINALGLKVGLYSSNGTLTCEDLPASLGNERLDAKTIASWGCEFFKYDFCHHDRISGDCPAIEHIVITKPKSAFEIDLRPEDAEFTGRAKIIKMSDVPSKKAIGFISHGSGSASFNFDADEKGEYVLTFVFHKSMAKKKQYMQIHINGKMYEIFFPETKGFSPLGRQQIIVELKEGINNMTIKNPVATAIDSSYIQYKRMGNALKEASSMWAKVTHSEEKPITYSICEWGMARPYLWGAKAGSMWRTTPDIAPNWRSITMIYNRTLKLYKHSGPGHWNDPDMLEVGNGKLDDNENRAHFSLWCMLAAPLMLGNDIRSFVSNGMPDKDNETLKIVTNKHMIAVDQDSLGKSAKRIKKESGIDIIARPLSNGDVALCLFNTASSTKSVNFKLEDLTKDPYLGIEESPSGYELHDLWTDERTTGTTINATIPKHSTVVYRVKPTI
;
A
#
# COMPACT_ATOMS: atom_id res chain seq x y z
N MET A 1 19.77 21.69 -44.86
CA MET A 1 20.71 21.65 -43.71
C MET A 1 20.94 23.00 -43.04
N LYS A 2 21.32 24.08 -43.75
CA LYS A 2 21.53 25.42 -43.14
C LYS A 2 20.30 26.00 -42.43
N TYR A 3 19.11 25.92 -43.03
CA TYR A 3 17.87 26.40 -42.41
C TYR A 3 17.47 25.61 -41.15
N LEU A 4 17.70 24.29 -41.15
CA LEU A 4 17.44 23.45 -39.98
C LEU A 4 18.37 23.82 -38.82
N ALA A 5 19.64 24.11 -39.10
CA ALA A 5 20.60 24.56 -38.08
C ALA A 5 20.22 25.93 -37.48
N ILE A 6 19.76 26.88 -38.30
CA ILE A 6 19.29 28.19 -37.83
C ILE A 6 18.06 28.05 -36.92
N ILE A 7 17.10 27.21 -37.30
CA ILE A 7 15.92 26.93 -36.47
C ILE A 7 16.33 26.28 -35.15
N LEU A 8 17.27 25.33 -35.18
CA LEU A 8 17.73 24.63 -33.98
C LEU A 8 18.46 25.57 -33.01
N VAL A 9 19.28 26.48 -33.53
CA VAL A 9 19.93 27.55 -32.74
C VAL A 9 18.90 28.51 -32.15
N ALA A 10 17.89 28.91 -32.92
CA ALA A 10 16.82 29.79 -32.43
C ALA A 10 15.99 29.12 -31.32
N VAL A 11 15.64 27.84 -31.48
CA VAL A 11 14.93 27.06 -30.45
C VAL A 11 15.79 26.92 -29.19
N LEU A 12 17.09 26.61 -29.32
CA LEU A 12 18.01 26.55 -28.18
C LEU A 12 18.12 27.90 -27.45
N ALA A 13 18.23 29.01 -28.18
CA ALA A 13 18.29 30.34 -27.58
C ALA A 13 17.00 30.66 -26.79
N ILE A 14 15.83 30.35 -27.36
CA ILE A 14 14.54 30.52 -26.66
C ILE A 14 14.48 29.65 -25.40
N LEU A 15 14.88 28.37 -25.50
CA LEU A 15 14.89 27.45 -24.36
C LEU A 15 15.85 27.93 -23.25
N ILE A 16 17.00 28.49 -23.60
CA ILE A 16 17.95 29.07 -22.63
C ILE A 16 17.34 30.27 -21.92
N VAL A 17 16.70 31.19 -22.66
CA VAL A 17 16.04 32.36 -22.06
C VAL A 17 14.91 31.93 -21.13
N VAL A 18 14.08 30.97 -21.56
CA VAL A 18 13.00 30.40 -20.73
C VAL A 18 13.57 29.74 -19.48
N PHE A 19 14.65 28.97 -19.61
CA PHE A 19 15.32 28.31 -18.49
C PHE A 19 15.91 29.30 -17.49
N ILE A 20 16.63 30.34 -17.96
CA ILE A 20 17.20 31.38 -17.08
C ILE A 20 16.09 32.13 -16.37
N SER A 21 15.03 32.51 -17.09
CA SER A 21 13.86 33.19 -16.52
C SER A 21 13.19 32.33 -15.44
N TRP A 22 12.93 31.05 -15.72
CA TRP A 22 12.40 30.08 -14.75
C TRP A 22 13.33 29.91 -13.54
N PHE A 23 14.64 29.75 -13.74
CA PHE A 23 15.62 29.54 -12.68
C PHE A 23 15.69 30.74 -11.73
N LEU A 24 15.74 31.96 -12.29
CA LEU A 24 15.75 33.20 -11.52
C LEU A 24 14.42 33.40 -10.77
N ASN A 25 13.28 33.13 -11.42
CA ASN A 25 11.97 33.21 -10.81
C ASN A 25 11.83 32.23 -9.62
N MET A 26 12.28 30.98 -9.78
CA MET A 26 12.29 30.02 -8.67
C MET A 26 13.11 30.52 -7.49
N LYS A 27 14.32 31.03 -7.75
CA LYS A 27 15.21 31.54 -6.69
C LYS A 27 14.62 32.76 -6.00
N ALA A 28 14.01 33.68 -6.76
CA ALA A 28 13.35 34.87 -6.23
C ALA A 28 12.16 34.51 -5.33
N ASN A 29 11.40 33.47 -5.70
CA ASN A 29 10.28 32.94 -4.92
C ASN A 29 10.72 31.96 -3.81
N GLY A 30 12.01 31.94 -3.44
CA GLY A 30 12.51 31.10 -2.34
C GLY A 30 12.58 29.60 -2.61
N LYS A 31 12.40 29.16 -3.86
CA LYS A 31 12.45 27.75 -4.24
C LYS A 31 13.87 27.34 -4.66
N CYS A 32 14.18 26.05 -4.57
CA CYS A 32 15.48 25.48 -4.99
C CYS A 32 15.43 24.98 -6.45
N PRO A 33 15.89 25.76 -7.46
CA PRO A 33 15.85 25.34 -8.86
C PRO A 33 16.73 24.12 -9.14
N LEU A 34 17.93 24.04 -8.53
CA LEU A 34 18.81 22.87 -8.68
C LEU A 34 18.17 21.58 -8.14
N CYS A 35 17.34 21.68 -7.10
CA CYS A 35 16.63 20.54 -6.53
C CYS A 35 15.52 20.08 -7.49
N ALA A 36 14.82 21.02 -8.14
CA ALA A 36 13.86 20.70 -9.20
C ALA A 36 14.54 20.11 -10.45
N LEU A 37 15.72 20.61 -10.84
CA LEU A 37 16.48 20.08 -11.99
C LEU A 37 17.02 18.68 -11.76
N LYS A 38 17.44 18.34 -10.53
CA LYS A 38 17.81 16.96 -10.17
C LYS A 38 16.67 15.96 -10.40
N LYS A 39 15.42 16.40 -10.58
CA LYS A 39 14.27 15.53 -10.91
C LYS A 39 14.12 15.24 -12.40
N ILE A 40 14.65 16.09 -13.28
CA ILE A 40 14.65 15.85 -14.73
C ILE A 40 15.44 14.57 -15.05
N PHE A 41 16.46 14.28 -14.22
CA PHE A 41 17.16 13.00 -14.16
C PHE A 41 16.57 12.15 -13.03
N ILE A 42 15.42 11.53 -13.28
CA ILE A 42 14.53 10.86 -12.30
C ILE A 42 15.31 10.14 -11.17
N PRO A 43 15.26 10.65 -9.92
CA PRO A 43 15.53 9.82 -8.75
C PRO A 43 14.37 8.84 -8.63
N THR A 44 14.64 7.55 -8.86
CA THR A 44 13.62 6.49 -8.83
C THR A 44 13.44 5.87 -7.44
N LYS A 45 13.95 6.48 -6.37
CA LYS A 45 13.98 5.90 -5.02
C LYS A 45 13.32 6.79 -3.98
N LEU A 46 12.80 6.16 -2.93
CA LEU A 46 12.41 6.83 -1.68
C LEU A 46 13.60 7.65 -1.16
N THR A 47 13.33 8.89 -0.73
CA THR A 47 14.34 9.81 -0.19
C THR A 47 14.08 10.19 1.26
N ILE A 48 12.86 9.97 1.74
CA ILE A 48 12.52 10.06 3.15
C ILE A 48 13.19 8.90 3.91
N ASP A 49 13.83 9.22 5.02
CA ASP A 49 14.29 8.20 5.96
C ASP A 49 13.10 7.67 6.76
N ILE A 50 12.91 6.36 6.71
CA ILE A 50 11.80 5.63 7.34
C ILE A 50 12.31 4.57 8.32
N SER A 51 13.61 4.61 8.65
CA SER A 51 14.23 3.60 9.52
C SER A 51 13.69 3.62 10.94
N GLU A 52 13.34 4.80 11.45
CA GLU A 52 12.74 5.01 12.78
C GLU A 52 11.22 4.85 12.80
N ASP A 53 10.59 4.67 11.64
CA ASP A 53 9.14 4.50 11.58
C ASP A 53 8.74 3.10 12.05
N GLU A 54 7.72 3.04 12.89
CA GLU A 54 7.07 1.79 13.31
C GLU A 54 6.44 1.05 12.13
N GLU A 55 6.41 -0.27 12.17
CA GLU A 55 5.66 -1.04 11.19
C GLU A 55 4.15 -0.90 11.44
N TYR A 56 3.36 -0.98 10.38
CA TYR A 56 1.90 -0.93 10.50
C TYR A 56 1.38 -2.10 11.35
N SER A 57 2.04 -3.27 11.24
CA SER A 57 1.62 -4.55 11.80
C SER A 57 1.99 -4.81 13.27
N GLU A 58 2.45 -3.80 14.02
CA GLU A 58 2.77 -3.95 15.45
C GLU A 58 1.60 -4.45 16.30
N ASN A 59 0.36 -4.19 15.86
CA ASN A 59 -0.86 -4.73 16.47
C ASN A 59 -1.17 -6.18 16.06
N LYS A 60 -0.19 -6.89 15.48
CA LYS A 60 -0.27 -8.28 15.03
C LYS A 60 -1.37 -8.56 14.00
N VAL A 61 -1.70 -7.58 13.16
CA VAL A 61 -2.56 -7.81 11.99
C VAL A 61 -1.81 -8.60 10.92
N ALA A 62 -2.52 -9.41 10.13
CA ALA A 62 -2.01 -10.16 8.97
C ALA A 62 -0.71 -10.96 9.24
N GLN A 63 -0.64 -11.70 10.36
CA GLN A 63 0.55 -12.51 10.70
C GLN A 63 0.82 -13.66 9.73
N THR A 64 -0.22 -14.09 9.01
CA THR A 64 -0.13 -14.92 7.80
C THR A 64 -0.79 -14.16 6.63
N PRO A 65 -0.55 -14.56 5.37
CA PRO A 65 -1.20 -13.92 4.23
C PRO A 65 -2.73 -13.96 4.38
N PRO A 66 -3.46 -12.84 4.23
CA PRO A 66 -4.91 -12.85 4.35
C PRO A 66 -5.58 -13.77 3.32
N MET A 67 -6.65 -14.46 3.73
CA MET A 67 -7.45 -15.33 2.86
C MET A 67 -8.91 -14.87 2.82
N GLY A 68 -9.50 -14.77 1.64
CA GLY A 68 -10.87 -14.26 1.49
C GLY A 68 -11.36 -14.22 0.05
N TRP A 69 -12.31 -13.34 -0.22
CA TRP A 69 -12.94 -13.16 -1.52
C TRP A 69 -13.17 -11.67 -1.79
N SER A 70 -13.08 -11.26 -3.05
CA SER A 70 -13.42 -9.91 -3.51
C SER A 70 -14.48 -9.92 -4.60
N SER A 71 -15.41 -8.97 -4.53
CA SER A 71 -16.56 -8.88 -5.43
C SER A 71 -16.24 -8.51 -6.88
N TRP A 72 -15.09 -7.88 -7.13
CA TRP A 72 -14.84 -7.16 -8.37
C TRP A 72 -14.88 -8.03 -9.62
N ASN A 73 -14.15 -9.15 -9.62
CA ASN A 73 -13.97 -9.96 -10.84
C ASN A 73 -15.26 -10.61 -11.33
N THR A 74 -16.17 -10.93 -10.42
CA THR A 74 -17.45 -11.56 -10.74
C THR A 74 -18.54 -10.52 -11.01
N PHE A 75 -18.69 -9.53 -10.12
CA PHE A 75 -19.87 -8.66 -10.10
C PHE A 75 -19.62 -7.27 -10.68
N ARG A 76 -18.36 -6.82 -10.74
CA ARG A 76 -17.99 -5.45 -11.11
C ARG A 76 -18.81 -4.46 -10.27
N ASN A 77 -19.46 -3.51 -10.94
CA ASN A 77 -20.34 -2.50 -10.34
C ASN A 77 -21.74 -3.00 -9.97
N ASN A 78 -22.05 -4.30 -10.14
CA ASN A 78 -23.39 -4.87 -9.90
C ASN A 78 -23.42 -5.66 -8.59
N ILE A 79 -23.10 -4.99 -7.48
CA ILE A 79 -23.23 -5.54 -6.14
C ILE A 79 -24.38 -4.90 -5.38
N ASP A 80 -25.07 -5.72 -4.61
CA ASP A 80 -26.09 -5.30 -3.68
C ASP A 80 -26.00 -6.13 -2.39
N GLN A 81 -26.81 -5.75 -1.41
CA GLN A 81 -26.79 -6.41 -0.11
C GLN A 81 -27.12 -7.91 -0.18
N ASP A 82 -28.00 -8.34 -1.08
CA ASP A 82 -28.46 -9.72 -1.15
C ASP A 82 -27.41 -10.61 -1.86
N ILE A 83 -26.78 -10.11 -2.92
CA ILE A 83 -25.66 -10.78 -3.59
C ILE A 83 -24.49 -10.99 -2.61
N ILE A 84 -24.16 -9.96 -1.82
CA ILE A 84 -23.07 -10.08 -0.84
C ILE A 84 -23.44 -11.08 0.26
N MET A 85 -24.68 -11.06 0.77
CA MET A 85 -25.12 -12.05 1.76
C MET A 85 -25.14 -13.47 1.20
N GLN A 86 -25.61 -13.68 -0.03
CA GLN A 86 -25.57 -14.99 -0.69
C GLN A 86 -24.12 -15.48 -0.84
N THR A 87 -23.21 -14.60 -1.20
CA THR A 87 -21.78 -14.92 -1.30
C THR A 87 -21.19 -15.28 0.06
N ALA A 88 -21.53 -14.57 1.13
CA ALA A 88 -21.10 -14.88 2.49
C ALA A 88 -21.62 -16.24 2.97
N HIS A 89 -22.89 -16.56 2.69
CA HIS A 89 -23.44 -17.89 2.93
C HIS A 89 -22.70 -18.96 2.12
N ALA A 90 -22.45 -18.71 0.83
CA ALA A 90 -21.71 -19.65 -0.01
C ALA A 90 -20.28 -19.91 0.49
N MET A 91 -19.57 -18.89 0.99
CA MET A 91 -18.25 -19.07 1.60
C MET A 91 -18.29 -20.02 2.81
N LYS A 92 -19.34 -19.92 3.63
CA LYS A 92 -19.54 -20.83 4.76
C LYS A 92 -19.94 -22.23 4.29
N ASP A 93 -20.97 -22.32 3.46
CA ASP A 93 -21.64 -23.57 3.10
C ASP A 93 -20.80 -24.43 2.15
N SER A 94 -19.89 -23.84 1.37
CA SER A 94 -18.91 -24.57 0.54
C SER A 94 -17.74 -25.14 1.34
N GLY A 95 -17.58 -24.74 2.61
CA GLY A 95 -16.43 -25.12 3.44
C GLY A 95 -15.18 -24.26 3.22
N LEU A 96 -15.22 -23.22 2.39
CA LEU A 96 -14.12 -22.26 2.23
C LEU A 96 -13.76 -21.60 3.57
N ALA A 97 -14.75 -21.22 4.38
CA ALA A 97 -14.51 -20.67 5.71
C ALA A 97 -13.66 -21.63 6.59
N ASN A 98 -13.93 -22.94 6.53
CA ASN A 98 -13.17 -23.95 7.26
C ASN A 98 -11.74 -24.14 6.70
N ALA A 99 -11.54 -23.82 5.43
CA ALA A 99 -10.22 -23.83 4.79
C ALA A 99 -9.38 -22.58 5.11
N GLY A 100 -9.97 -21.57 5.76
CA GLY A 100 -9.30 -20.35 6.23
C GLY A 100 -9.73 -19.06 5.53
N TYR A 101 -10.61 -19.12 4.53
CA TYR A 101 -11.12 -17.92 3.86
C TYR A 101 -12.09 -17.17 4.78
N GLU A 102 -11.67 -16.03 5.33
CA GLU A 102 -12.42 -15.32 6.36
C GLU A 102 -12.96 -13.96 5.92
N PHE A 103 -12.39 -13.33 4.87
CA PHE A 103 -12.81 -11.99 4.44
C PHE A 103 -13.79 -12.03 3.27
N ILE A 104 -14.92 -11.33 3.41
CA ILE A 104 -15.84 -10.92 2.33
C ILE A 104 -15.55 -9.45 2.01
N ASN A 105 -14.77 -9.20 0.96
CA ASN A 105 -14.38 -7.85 0.57
C ASN A 105 -15.35 -7.30 -0.48
N LEU A 106 -15.96 -6.17 -0.16
CA LEU A 106 -16.70 -5.36 -1.12
C LEU A 106 -15.70 -4.45 -1.81
N ASP A 107 -15.48 -4.69 -3.11
CA ASP A 107 -14.70 -3.81 -3.97
C ASP A 107 -15.52 -2.57 -4.37
N ASP A 108 -15.09 -1.80 -5.38
CA ASP A 108 -15.77 -0.55 -5.78
C ASP A 108 -17.29 -0.72 -6.02
N CYS A 109 -18.01 0.41 -5.96
CA CYS A 109 -19.47 0.51 -6.12
C CYS A 109 -20.33 0.01 -4.94
N TRP A 110 -19.76 -0.18 -3.75
CA TRP A 110 -20.56 -0.39 -2.54
C TRP A 110 -21.11 0.93 -1.96
N GLN A 111 -20.36 2.01 -2.15
CA GLN A 111 -20.62 3.33 -1.59
C GLN A 111 -21.54 4.17 -2.47
N SER A 112 -22.37 4.99 -1.84
CA SER A 112 -23.18 5.98 -2.54
C SER A 112 -22.30 7.03 -3.22
N SER A 113 -22.79 7.60 -4.33
CA SER A 113 -22.23 8.82 -4.92
C SER A 113 -22.36 10.05 -4.01
N LEU A 114 -23.15 9.96 -2.93
CA LEU A 114 -23.33 10.98 -1.92
C LEU A 114 -22.66 10.57 -0.61
N ARG A 115 -21.91 11.51 0.00
CA ARG A 115 -21.59 11.43 1.44
C ARG A 115 -22.82 11.81 2.26
N ASP A 116 -22.88 11.36 3.51
CA ASP A 116 -23.98 11.73 4.41
C ASP A 116 -23.89 13.20 4.84
N SER A 117 -24.84 13.65 5.68
CA SER A 117 -24.87 15.05 6.16
C SER A 117 -23.65 15.45 6.99
N ASP A 118 -22.93 14.49 7.57
CA ASP A 118 -21.70 14.71 8.32
C ASP A 118 -20.44 14.59 7.43
N GLY A 119 -20.62 14.34 6.13
CA GLY A 119 -19.55 14.10 5.18
C GLY A 119 -18.96 12.69 5.23
N LYS A 120 -19.57 11.74 5.94
CA LYS A 120 -19.07 10.35 6.01
C LYS A 120 -19.43 9.56 4.77
N LEU A 121 -18.63 8.53 4.49
CA LEU A 121 -19.02 7.49 3.53
C LEU A 121 -20.30 6.78 4.00
N GLN A 122 -21.11 6.33 3.06
CA GLN A 122 -22.30 5.52 3.29
C GLN A 122 -22.47 4.53 2.13
N GLY A 123 -23.13 3.40 2.40
CA GLY A 123 -23.49 2.46 1.35
C GLY A 123 -24.44 3.10 0.33
N ASP A 124 -24.49 2.55 -0.88
CA ASP A 124 -25.46 3.00 -1.87
C ASP A 124 -26.88 2.91 -1.31
N LEU A 125 -27.64 3.99 -1.49
CA LEU A 125 -28.95 4.18 -0.86
C LEU A 125 -30.02 3.23 -1.44
N GLY A 126 -29.82 2.74 -2.67
CA GLY A 126 -30.67 1.74 -3.30
C GLY A 126 -30.23 0.33 -2.95
N THR A 127 -29.01 -0.04 -3.34
CA THR A 127 -28.53 -1.44 -3.30
C THR A 127 -28.09 -1.90 -1.91
N PHE A 128 -27.78 -0.97 -0.99
CA PHE A 128 -27.42 -1.23 0.41
C PHE A 128 -28.35 -0.50 1.39
N SER A 129 -29.66 -0.50 1.10
CA SER A 129 -30.68 0.24 1.85
C SER A 129 -30.80 -0.10 3.34
N ARG A 130 -30.35 -1.28 3.80
CA ARG A 130 -30.30 -1.61 5.26
C ARG A 130 -29.03 -1.08 5.94
N GLY A 131 -28.11 -0.48 5.18
CA GLY A 131 -26.86 0.07 5.62
C GLY A 131 -25.72 -0.95 5.76
N ILE A 132 -24.51 -0.51 5.44
CA ILE A 132 -23.27 -1.29 5.61
C ILE A 132 -23.06 -1.80 7.05
N PRO A 133 -23.35 -1.05 8.13
CA PRO A 133 -23.18 -1.57 9.49
C PRO A 133 -24.01 -2.83 9.76
N LYS A 134 -25.24 -2.89 9.23
CA LYS A 134 -26.11 -4.07 9.38
C LYS A 134 -25.58 -5.25 8.59
N LEU A 135 -25.11 -5.00 7.37
CA LEU A 135 -24.48 -6.02 6.53
C LEU A 135 -23.25 -6.64 7.22
N ILE A 136 -22.35 -5.80 7.76
CA ILE A 136 -21.18 -6.28 8.50
C ILE A 136 -21.59 -7.12 9.70
N LYS A 137 -22.59 -6.66 10.48
CA LYS A 137 -23.10 -7.43 11.62
C LYS A 137 -23.63 -8.81 11.20
N ASP A 138 -24.33 -8.90 10.07
CA ASP A 138 -24.91 -10.15 9.58
C ASP A 138 -23.83 -11.12 9.07
N ILE A 139 -22.80 -10.61 8.40
CA ILE A 139 -21.66 -11.42 7.95
C ILE A 139 -20.81 -11.87 9.15
N ASN A 140 -20.58 -11.00 10.14
CA ASN A 140 -19.91 -11.36 11.38
C ASN A 140 -20.65 -12.47 12.14
N ALA A 141 -21.99 -12.50 12.10
CA ALA A 141 -22.77 -13.59 12.69
C ALA A 141 -22.55 -14.96 12.01
N LEU A 142 -22.00 -14.97 10.79
CA LEU A 142 -21.57 -16.20 10.10
C LEU A 142 -20.15 -16.64 10.49
N GLY A 143 -19.43 -15.85 11.31
CA GLY A 143 -18.02 -16.07 11.63
C GLY A 143 -17.05 -15.50 10.58
N LEU A 144 -17.55 -14.67 9.66
CA LEU A 144 -16.76 -14.05 8.59
C LEU A 144 -16.50 -12.57 8.89
N LYS A 145 -15.45 -12.03 8.28
CA LYS A 145 -15.05 -10.62 8.38
C LYS A 145 -15.41 -9.89 7.09
N VAL A 146 -15.55 -8.57 7.17
CA VAL A 146 -15.84 -7.74 6.00
C VAL A 146 -14.68 -6.80 5.72
N GLY A 147 -14.38 -6.66 4.43
CA GLY A 147 -13.52 -5.60 3.92
C GLY A 147 -14.24 -4.60 3.05
N LEU A 148 -13.75 -3.38 3.06
CA LEU A 148 -14.26 -2.28 2.23
C LEU A 148 -13.15 -1.69 1.35
N TYR A 149 -13.59 -0.99 0.31
CA TYR A 149 -12.73 -0.36 -0.69
C TYR A 149 -12.85 1.16 -0.70
N SER A 150 -11.74 1.85 -0.97
CA SER A 150 -11.71 3.24 -1.43
C SER A 150 -10.44 3.51 -2.23
N SER A 151 -10.15 4.78 -2.55
CA SER A 151 -8.95 5.19 -3.29
C SER A 151 -8.17 6.30 -2.58
N ASN A 152 -6.84 6.24 -2.66
CA ASN A 152 -5.90 7.33 -2.39
C ASN A 152 -5.91 8.37 -3.51
N GLY A 153 -7.11 8.87 -3.79
CA GLY A 153 -7.42 9.87 -4.79
C GLY A 153 -8.72 10.58 -4.48
N THR A 154 -9.05 11.57 -5.30
CA THR A 154 -10.25 12.39 -5.10
C THR A 154 -11.54 11.62 -5.38
N LEU A 155 -11.46 10.56 -6.19
CA LEU A 155 -12.54 9.63 -6.52
C LEU A 155 -11.97 8.21 -6.60
N THR A 156 -12.85 7.21 -6.55
CA THR A 156 -12.48 5.81 -6.82
C THR A 156 -12.30 5.55 -8.31
N CYS A 157 -11.91 4.34 -8.70
CA CYS A 157 -11.74 4.01 -10.11
C CYS A 157 -13.06 4.12 -10.89
N GLU A 158 -14.21 3.90 -10.24
CA GLU A 158 -15.55 4.09 -10.82
C GLU A 158 -16.16 5.47 -10.50
N ASP A 159 -15.30 6.48 -10.27
CA ASP A 159 -15.69 7.88 -10.11
C ASP A 159 -16.64 8.17 -8.91
N LEU A 160 -16.57 7.33 -7.86
CA LEU A 160 -17.35 7.51 -6.62
C LEU A 160 -16.53 8.22 -5.52
N PRO A 161 -17.16 8.72 -4.44
CA PRO A 161 -16.46 9.35 -3.33
C PRO A 161 -15.33 8.48 -2.76
N ALA A 162 -14.13 9.05 -2.69
CA ALA A 162 -12.93 8.41 -2.14
C ALA A 162 -12.36 9.19 -0.94
N SER A 163 -11.26 8.70 -0.35
CA SER A 163 -10.80 9.15 0.97
C SER A 163 -9.62 10.13 0.99
N LEU A 164 -9.06 10.54 -0.15
CA LEU A 164 -7.98 11.54 -0.14
C LEU A 164 -8.48 12.87 0.45
N GLY A 165 -7.84 13.31 1.53
CA GLY A 165 -8.24 14.49 2.31
C GLY A 165 -9.33 14.25 3.35
N ASN A 166 -9.93 13.05 3.40
CA ASN A 166 -10.92 12.62 4.39
C ASN A 166 -10.45 11.41 5.21
N GLU A 167 -9.15 11.09 5.20
CA GLU A 167 -8.61 9.82 5.70
C GLU A 167 -9.00 9.55 7.16
N ARG A 168 -8.92 10.57 8.03
CA ARG A 168 -9.33 10.45 9.44
C ARG A 168 -10.82 10.22 9.63
N LEU A 169 -11.66 10.88 8.82
CA LEU A 169 -13.12 10.74 8.92
C LEU A 169 -13.56 9.37 8.40
N ASP A 170 -13.02 8.95 7.27
CA ASP A 170 -13.37 7.69 6.63
C ASP A 170 -12.86 6.50 7.44
N ALA A 171 -11.63 6.58 7.98
CA ALA A 171 -11.12 5.54 8.89
C ALA A 171 -11.99 5.37 10.15
N LYS A 172 -12.45 6.48 10.77
CA LYS A 172 -13.40 6.42 11.90
C LYS A 172 -14.72 5.80 11.50
N THR A 173 -15.25 6.16 10.33
CA THR A 173 -16.50 5.62 9.80
C THR A 173 -16.39 4.10 9.62
N ILE A 174 -15.34 3.65 8.93
CA ILE A 174 -15.08 2.23 8.63
C ILE A 174 -14.84 1.42 9.90
N ALA A 175 -14.04 1.93 10.84
CA ALA A 175 -13.82 1.27 12.14
C ALA A 175 -15.12 1.19 12.95
N SER A 176 -15.95 2.24 12.93
CA SER A 176 -17.22 2.26 13.66
C SER A 176 -18.22 1.22 13.19
N TRP A 177 -18.13 0.82 11.92
CA TRP A 177 -18.96 -0.22 11.35
C TRP A 177 -18.45 -1.65 11.62
N GLY A 178 -17.24 -1.78 12.19
CA GLY A 178 -16.62 -3.07 12.51
C GLY A 178 -15.91 -3.74 11.34
N CYS A 179 -15.51 -2.97 10.33
CA CYS A 179 -14.71 -3.46 9.20
C CYS A 179 -13.30 -3.89 9.66
N GLU A 180 -12.77 -4.98 9.10
CA GLU A 180 -11.48 -5.58 9.50
C GLU A 180 -10.48 -5.69 8.33
N PHE A 181 -10.87 -5.24 7.13
CA PHE A 181 -10.00 -5.18 5.95
C PHE A 181 -10.30 -3.92 5.12
N PHE A 182 -9.26 -3.23 4.64
CA PHE A 182 -9.43 -2.04 3.82
C PHE A 182 -8.50 -2.04 2.62
N LYS A 183 -9.07 -2.13 1.40
CA LYS A 183 -8.36 -1.96 0.14
C LYS A 183 -8.35 -0.49 -0.24
N TYR A 184 -7.17 0.07 -0.51
CA TYR A 184 -7.01 1.48 -0.82
C TYR A 184 -6.23 1.69 -2.11
N ASP A 185 -6.95 2.10 -3.15
CA ASP A 185 -6.49 2.24 -4.53
C ASP A 185 -5.70 3.53 -4.79
N PHE A 186 -5.41 3.78 -6.07
CA PHE A 186 -4.61 4.92 -6.53
C PHE A 186 -5.21 5.64 -7.74
N CYS A 187 -6.48 5.37 -8.07
CA CYS A 187 -7.24 6.13 -9.07
C CYS A 187 -7.47 7.57 -8.61
N HIS A 188 -7.48 8.53 -9.55
CA HIS A 188 -7.61 9.97 -9.27
C HIS A 188 -6.61 10.51 -8.23
N HIS A 189 -5.42 9.92 -8.20
CA HIS A 189 -4.37 10.31 -7.28
C HIS A 189 -3.91 11.76 -7.49
N ASP A 190 -3.94 12.57 -6.44
CA ASP A 190 -3.32 13.91 -6.44
C ASP A 190 -2.00 13.89 -5.66
N ARG A 191 -0.90 14.05 -6.39
CA ARG A 191 0.44 13.99 -5.81
C ARG A 191 0.71 15.21 -4.92
N ILE A 192 1.16 14.98 -3.69
CA ILE A 192 1.69 16.02 -2.81
C ILE A 192 2.85 16.75 -3.51
N SER A 193 2.74 18.07 -3.55
CA SER A 193 3.76 18.93 -4.09
C SER A 193 5.01 18.93 -3.21
N GLY A 194 6.19 18.85 -3.84
CA GLY A 194 7.45 19.12 -3.14
C GLY A 194 7.74 20.61 -2.93
N ASP A 195 6.90 21.49 -3.46
CA ASP A 195 7.02 22.93 -3.26
C ASP A 195 6.45 23.34 -1.89
N CYS A 196 7.17 24.26 -1.23
CA CYS A 196 6.73 25.00 -0.06
C CYS A 196 6.79 26.50 -0.40
N PRO A 197 5.85 27.35 0.04
CA PRO A 197 5.99 28.79 -0.13
C PRO A 197 7.13 29.31 0.74
N ALA A 198 7.62 30.51 0.41
CA ALA A 198 8.49 31.24 1.33
C ALA A 198 7.65 31.73 2.53
N ILE A 199 8.14 31.52 3.74
CA ILE A 199 7.44 31.88 4.98
C ILE A 199 8.01 33.20 5.49
N GLU A 200 7.18 34.25 5.57
CA GLU A 200 7.62 35.54 6.10
C GLU A 200 7.85 35.44 7.61
N HIS A 201 6.84 34.99 8.35
CA HIS A 201 6.90 34.73 9.78
C HIS A 201 5.82 33.72 10.19
N ILE A 202 5.86 33.28 11.44
CA ILE A 202 4.88 32.36 12.03
C ILE A 202 4.36 33.00 13.30
N VAL A 203 3.06 33.26 13.37
CA VAL A 203 2.41 33.79 14.58
C VAL A 203 1.78 32.63 15.33
N ILE A 204 2.18 32.43 16.58
CA ILE A 204 1.61 31.44 17.50
C ILE A 204 0.69 32.18 18.44
N THR A 205 -0.58 31.79 18.45
CA THR A 205 -1.58 32.38 19.35
C THR A 205 -2.28 31.29 20.13
N LYS A 206 -2.81 31.65 21.30
CA LYS A 206 -3.72 30.78 22.03
C LYS A 206 -5.15 31.29 21.90
N PRO A 207 -6.11 30.46 21.45
CA PRO A 207 -7.51 30.87 21.36
C PRO A 207 -8.03 31.43 22.69
N LYS A 208 -8.68 32.59 22.65
CA LYS A 208 -9.28 33.28 23.82
C LYS A 208 -8.25 33.74 24.88
N SER A 209 -6.98 33.88 24.52
CA SER A 209 -5.92 34.43 25.38
C SER A 209 -5.21 35.59 24.66
N ALA A 210 -4.47 36.39 25.42
CA ALA A 210 -3.57 37.42 24.91
C ALA A 210 -2.18 36.88 24.52
N PHE A 211 -1.93 35.57 24.69
CA PHE A 211 -0.67 34.92 24.32
C PHE A 211 -0.42 35.03 22.81
N GLU A 212 0.73 35.60 22.46
CA GLU A 212 1.20 35.73 21.08
C GLU A 212 2.73 35.65 21.01
N ILE A 213 3.24 34.87 20.05
CA ILE A 213 4.66 34.82 19.68
C ILE A 213 4.75 35.03 18.16
N ASP A 214 5.62 35.94 17.73
CA ASP A 214 5.95 36.19 16.31
C ASP A 214 7.34 35.65 16.00
N LEU A 215 7.41 34.47 15.37
CA LEU A 215 8.66 33.81 14.97
C LEU A 215 9.08 34.26 13.57
N ARG A 216 10.23 34.93 13.49
CA ARG A 216 10.76 35.54 12.28
C ARG A 216 11.89 34.70 11.67
N PRO A 217 12.31 34.97 10.42
CA PRO A 217 13.36 34.21 9.76
C PRO A 217 14.71 34.27 10.49
N GLU A 218 14.94 35.33 11.25
CA GLU A 218 16.13 35.51 12.10
C GLU A 218 16.14 34.62 13.36
N ASP A 219 14.98 34.15 13.80
CA ASP A 219 14.86 33.28 14.98
C ASP A 219 15.06 31.79 14.62
N ALA A 220 15.22 31.50 13.32
CA ALA A 220 15.32 30.14 12.82
C ALA A 220 16.77 29.64 12.75
N GLU A 221 16.98 28.42 13.22
CA GLU A 221 18.16 27.63 12.91
C GLU A 221 17.94 26.85 11.61
N PHE A 222 18.85 27.00 10.64
CA PHE A 222 18.70 26.40 9.32
C PHE A 222 19.61 25.19 9.11
N THR A 223 19.09 24.18 8.41
CA THR A 223 19.87 23.03 7.93
C THR A 223 19.81 22.88 6.41
N GLY A 224 20.80 22.18 5.84
CA GLY A 224 20.86 21.91 4.41
C GLY A 224 21.00 23.20 3.60
N ARG A 225 20.05 23.46 2.69
CA ARG A 225 20.02 24.65 1.82
C ARG A 225 19.09 25.74 2.32
N ALA A 226 18.32 25.46 3.37
CA ALA A 226 17.39 26.41 3.95
C ALA A 226 18.13 27.66 4.43
N LYS A 227 17.52 28.82 4.25
CA LYS A 227 18.11 30.11 4.64
C LYS A 227 17.09 31.24 4.59
N ILE A 228 17.47 32.36 5.18
CA ILE A 228 16.82 33.64 4.94
C ILE A 228 17.05 34.08 3.49
N ILE A 229 15.98 34.42 2.80
CA ILE A 229 15.99 35.01 1.45
C ILE A 229 15.57 36.48 1.52
N LYS A 230 16.14 37.31 0.63
CA LYS A 230 15.71 38.70 0.46
C LYS A 230 14.51 38.75 -0.47
N MET A 231 13.43 39.40 -0.05
CA MET A 231 12.17 39.43 -0.78
C MET A 231 11.54 40.83 -0.67
N SER A 232 11.72 41.66 -1.69
CA SER A 232 11.47 43.10 -1.62
C SER A 232 10.00 43.49 -1.49
N ASP A 233 9.09 42.59 -1.84
CA ASP A 233 7.65 42.82 -1.87
C ASP A 233 6.94 42.42 -0.57
N VAL A 234 7.64 41.81 0.40
CA VAL A 234 7.09 41.63 1.76
C VAL A 234 7.50 42.73 2.72
N PRO A 235 6.74 42.97 3.81
CA PRO A 235 7.04 44.00 4.81
C PRO A 235 8.46 43.91 5.40
N SER A 236 8.84 42.74 5.90
CA SER A 236 10.15 42.51 6.55
C SER A 236 11.35 42.52 5.59
N LYS A 237 11.08 42.51 4.28
CA LYS A 237 12.06 42.29 3.20
C LYS A 237 12.78 40.94 3.26
N LYS A 238 12.32 40.02 4.11
CA LYS A 238 12.94 38.72 4.38
C LYS A 238 11.89 37.61 4.45
N ALA A 239 12.31 36.40 4.15
CA ALA A 239 11.51 35.20 4.40
C ALA A 239 12.42 33.98 4.58
N ILE A 240 11.85 32.90 5.10
CA ILE A 240 12.44 31.57 5.09
C ILE A 240 12.21 30.96 3.71
N GLY A 241 13.28 30.52 3.06
CA GLY A 241 13.23 29.83 1.78
C GLY A 241 14.07 28.55 1.78
N PHE A 242 14.06 27.86 0.63
CA PHE A 242 14.85 26.65 0.40
C PHE A 242 14.54 25.48 1.37
N ILE A 243 13.29 25.37 1.80
CA ILE A 243 12.75 24.24 2.59
C ILE A 243 11.88 23.28 1.74
N SER A 244 11.86 23.46 0.42
CA SER A 244 11.15 22.60 -0.54
C SER A 244 11.97 21.34 -0.89
N HIS A 245 11.33 20.30 -1.39
CA HIS A 245 11.97 19.13 -2.03
C HIS A 245 13.07 18.45 -1.20
N GLY A 246 12.89 18.36 0.12
CA GLY A 246 13.88 17.78 1.04
C GLY A 246 15.20 18.54 1.11
N SER A 247 15.23 19.82 0.68
CA SER A 247 16.49 20.56 0.52
C SER A 247 17.05 21.19 1.80
N GLY A 248 16.23 21.31 2.85
CA GLY A 248 16.62 21.87 4.14
C GLY A 248 15.42 22.03 5.07
N SER A 249 15.68 22.46 6.30
CA SER A 249 14.66 22.77 7.30
C SER A 249 14.96 24.07 8.03
N ALA A 250 13.94 24.62 8.67
CA ALA A 250 14.06 25.72 9.62
C ALA A 250 13.51 25.28 10.97
N SER A 251 14.27 25.48 12.04
CA SER A 251 13.94 25.05 13.39
C SER A 251 13.86 26.23 14.35
N PHE A 252 12.92 26.16 15.28
CA PHE A 252 12.62 27.20 16.25
C PHE A 252 12.50 26.59 17.64
N ASN A 253 12.98 27.33 18.63
CA ASN A 253 12.70 27.07 20.04
C ASN A 253 11.88 28.24 20.58
N PHE A 254 10.74 27.95 21.18
CA PHE A 254 9.87 28.96 21.79
C PHE A 254 9.16 28.40 23.01
N ASP A 255 8.78 29.29 23.92
CA ASP A 255 8.17 28.92 25.19
C ASP A 255 6.64 29.09 25.12
N ALA A 256 5.88 28.08 25.53
CA ALA A 256 4.44 28.19 25.69
C ALA A 256 4.09 28.34 27.17
N ASP A 257 3.24 29.33 27.47
CA ASP A 257 2.86 29.71 28.83
C ASP A 257 2.19 28.58 29.62
N GLU A 258 1.44 27.72 28.95
CA GLU A 258 0.85 26.53 29.55
C GLU A 258 0.64 25.42 28.50
N LYS A 259 0.35 24.20 28.96
CA LYS A 259 0.00 23.12 28.05
C LYS A 259 -1.37 23.38 27.41
N GLY A 260 -1.51 23.17 26.11
CA GLY A 260 -2.83 23.27 25.46
C GLY A 260 -2.79 23.31 23.93
N GLU A 261 -3.95 23.66 23.36
CA GLU A 261 -4.10 23.89 21.93
C GLU A 261 -3.73 25.32 21.55
N TYR A 262 -2.88 25.46 20.53
CA TYR A 262 -2.42 26.73 19.99
C TYR A 262 -2.67 26.77 18.48
N VAL A 263 -2.83 27.98 17.95
CA VAL A 263 -2.98 28.23 16.52
C VAL A 263 -1.67 28.74 15.96
N LEU A 264 -1.08 27.99 15.04
CA LEU A 264 0.06 28.43 14.23
C LEU A 264 -0.47 29.08 12.96
N THR A 265 -0.16 30.36 12.76
CA THR A 265 -0.48 31.13 11.57
C THR A 265 0.77 31.34 10.75
N PHE A 266 0.88 30.64 9.64
CA PHE A 266 1.97 30.81 8.67
C PHE A 266 1.59 31.96 7.73
N VAL A 267 2.33 33.07 7.81
CA VAL A 267 2.22 34.14 6.81
C VAL A 267 3.24 33.85 5.71
N PHE A 268 2.74 33.69 4.49
CA PHE A 268 3.52 33.16 3.40
C PHE A 268 3.42 34.04 2.15
N HIS A 269 4.46 33.98 1.32
CA HIS A 269 4.51 34.72 0.05
C HIS A 269 3.67 34.05 -1.03
N LYS A 270 2.83 34.85 -1.69
CA LYS A 270 2.00 34.42 -2.81
C LYS A 270 2.79 34.50 -4.11
N SER A 271 3.32 33.35 -4.52
CA SER A 271 4.16 33.21 -5.73
C SER A 271 3.37 32.91 -7.02
N MET A 272 2.08 33.26 -7.08
CA MET A 272 1.16 32.89 -8.18
C MET A 272 1.13 31.37 -8.44
N ALA A 273 1.24 30.58 -7.37
CA ALA A 273 1.23 29.13 -7.41
C ALA A 273 -0.07 28.59 -8.02
N LYS A 274 0.08 27.79 -9.08
CA LYS A 274 -1.02 27.12 -9.81
C LYS A 274 -1.39 25.75 -9.22
N LYS A 275 -0.73 25.33 -8.15
CA LYS A 275 -0.98 24.08 -7.44
C LYS A 275 -0.84 24.33 -5.94
N LYS A 276 -1.53 23.54 -5.13
CA LYS A 276 -1.34 23.53 -3.69
C LYS A 276 0.12 23.24 -3.36
N GLN A 277 0.62 23.90 -2.32
CA GLN A 277 1.97 23.68 -1.78
C GLN A 277 1.85 22.98 -0.42
N TYR A 278 2.92 22.37 0.04
CA TYR A 278 2.88 21.47 1.20
C TYR A 278 4.06 21.71 2.13
N MET A 279 3.84 21.47 3.43
CA MET A 279 4.88 21.51 4.45
C MET A 279 4.51 20.58 5.62
N GLN A 280 5.51 19.93 6.19
CA GLN A 280 5.44 19.23 7.46
C GLN A 280 6.02 20.10 8.57
N ILE A 281 5.40 20.00 9.74
CA ILE A 281 5.75 20.73 10.96
C ILE A 281 5.93 19.68 12.05
N HIS A 282 7.14 19.53 12.56
CA HIS A 282 7.45 18.60 13.64
C HIS A 282 7.57 19.39 14.93
N ILE A 283 6.75 19.10 15.92
CA ILE A 283 6.77 19.76 17.23
C ILE A 283 6.93 18.69 18.31
N ASN A 284 8.04 18.72 19.05
CA ASN A 284 8.32 17.76 20.12
C ASN A 284 8.11 16.28 19.71
N GLY A 285 8.50 15.91 18.49
CA GLY A 285 8.33 14.55 17.95
C GLY A 285 6.96 14.26 17.30
N LYS A 286 5.95 15.14 17.46
CA LYS A 286 4.65 15.01 16.79
C LYS A 286 4.68 15.72 15.44
N MET A 287 4.23 15.04 14.38
CA MET A 287 4.17 15.57 13.02
C MET A 287 2.79 16.13 12.71
N TYR A 288 2.76 17.33 12.15
CA TYR A 288 1.58 18.00 11.58
C TYR A 288 1.83 18.33 10.12
N GLU A 289 0.76 18.44 9.34
CA GLU A 289 0.81 18.74 7.91
C GLU A 289 0.00 19.99 7.60
N ILE A 290 0.52 20.84 6.72
CA ILE A 290 -0.20 22.03 6.25
C ILE A 290 -0.15 22.10 4.73
N PHE A 291 -1.31 22.35 4.13
CA PHE A 291 -1.47 22.57 2.71
C PHE A 291 -1.78 24.04 2.46
N PHE A 292 -0.97 24.68 1.62
CA PHE A 292 -1.19 26.05 1.19
C PHE A 292 -2.02 26.05 -0.10
N PRO A 293 -3.01 26.94 -0.21
CA PRO A 293 -3.87 26.99 -1.38
C PRO A 293 -3.11 27.46 -2.63
N GLU A 294 -3.74 27.30 -3.79
CA GLU A 294 -3.34 28.07 -4.98
C GLU A 294 -3.41 29.57 -4.67
N THR A 295 -2.45 30.33 -5.18
CA THR A 295 -2.35 31.75 -4.85
C THR A 295 -2.62 32.60 -6.08
N LYS A 296 -3.49 33.61 -5.93
CA LYS A 296 -3.82 34.64 -6.93
C LYS A 296 -3.85 36.03 -6.27
N GLY A 297 -3.91 37.08 -7.09
CA GLY A 297 -4.17 38.46 -6.65
C GLY A 297 -2.92 39.32 -6.40
N PHE A 298 -3.13 40.62 -6.18
CA PHE A 298 -2.08 41.65 -6.16
C PHE A 298 -1.30 41.77 -4.85
N SER A 299 -1.90 41.42 -3.70
CA SER A 299 -1.17 41.46 -2.42
C SER A 299 -0.06 40.41 -2.41
N PRO A 300 1.09 40.66 -1.79
CA PRO A 300 2.23 39.73 -1.78
C PRO A 300 2.08 38.58 -0.77
N LEU A 301 1.19 38.71 0.22
CA LEU A 301 1.06 37.78 1.35
C LEU A 301 -0.28 37.06 1.39
N GLY A 302 -0.25 35.84 1.92
CA GLY A 302 -1.40 35.06 2.38
C GLY A 302 -1.15 34.51 3.77
N ARG A 303 -2.18 33.93 4.40
CA ARG A 303 -2.06 33.24 5.69
C ARG A 303 -2.72 31.87 5.64
N GLN A 304 -2.11 30.89 6.28
CA GLN A 304 -2.68 29.55 6.48
C GLN A 304 -2.49 29.13 7.93
N GLN A 305 -3.51 28.52 8.51
CA GLN A 305 -3.53 28.17 9.92
C GLN A 305 -3.62 26.66 10.14
N ILE A 306 -3.07 26.22 11.27
CA ILE A 306 -3.23 24.88 11.83
C ILE A 306 -3.31 24.97 13.35
N ILE A 307 -4.08 24.05 13.95
CA ILE A 307 -4.13 23.86 15.40
C ILE A 307 -3.11 22.79 15.78
N VAL A 308 -2.31 23.06 16.80
CA VAL A 308 -1.32 22.12 17.35
C VAL A 308 -1.44 22.05 18.86
N GLU A 309 -1.02 20.93 19.42
CA GLU A 309 -0.82 20.79 20.86
C GLU A 309 0.61 21.16 21.22
N LEU A 310 0.76 22.03 22.21
CA LEU A 310 2.03 22.42 22.81
C LEU A 310 2.08 21.97 24.28
N LYS A 311 3.29 21.67 24.76
CA LYS A 311 3.54 21.49 26.20
C LYS A 311 3.87 22.85 26.82
N GLU A 312 3.65 22.98 28.11
CA GLU A 312 4.16 24.11 28.90
C GLU A 312 5.69 24.18 28.81
N GLY A 313 6.23 25.38 28.72
CA GLY A 313 7.66 25.66 28.59
C GLY A 313 8.18 25.49 27.15
N ILE A 314 9.45 25.10 27.01
CA ILE A 314 10.16 25.11 25.72
C ILE A 314 9.64 24.02 24.77
N ASN A 315 9.16 24.44 23.61
CA ASN A 315 8.79 23.61 22.47
C ASN A 315 9.83 23.76 21.35
N ASN A 316 10.23 22.63 20.74
CA ASN A 316 11.05 22.64 19.54
C ASN A 316 10.17 22.35 18.32
N MET A 317 10.17 23.27 17.35
CA MET A 317 9.45 23.14 16.09
C MET A 317 10.41 23.11 14.92
N THR A 318 10.26 22.16 14.01
CA THR A 318 11.00 22.11 12.74
C THR A 318 10.03 22.07 11.55
N ILE A 319 10.21 22.98 10.59
CA ILE A 319 9.43 23.03 9.36
C ILE A 319 10.26 22.61 8.15
N LYS A 320 9.68 21.76 7.29
CA LYS A 320 10.28 21.29 6.03
C LYS A 320 9.23 20.70 5.10
N ASN A 321 9.49 20.68 3.80
CA ASN A 321 8.78 19.81 2.87
C ASN A 321 9.74 18.69 2.43
N PRO A 322 9.55 17.44 2.89
CA PRO A 322 10.45 16.33 2.57
C PRO A 322 10.21 15.72 1.18
N VAL A 323 9.14 16.09 0.47
CA VAL A 323 8.71 15.40 -0.75
C VAL A 323 9.63 15.73 -1.93
N ALA A 324 10.61 14.86 -2.21
CA ALA A 324 11.50 15.01 -3.35
C ALA A 324 11.02 14.20 -4.58
N THR A 325 10.37 13.06 -4.38
CA THR A 325 9.99 12.12 -5.44
C THR A 325 8.49 11.83 -5.44
N ALA A 326 8.01 11.06 -6.43
CA ALA A 326 6.63 10.56 -6.41
C ALA A 326 6.46 9.48 -5.32
N ILE A 327 7.51 8.69 -5.08
CA ILE A 327 7.53 7.65 -4.04
C ILE A 327 7.35 8.25 -2.65
N ASP A 328 8.03 9.36 -2.35
CA ASP A 328 7.86 10.08 -1.07
C ASP A 328 6.41 10.53 -0.85
N SER A 329 5.74 10.98 -1.93
CA SER A 329 4.33 11.39 -1.89
C SER A 329 3.41 10.20 -1.66
N SER A 330 3.63 9.07 -2.34
CA SER A 330 2.84 7.85 -2.14
C SER A 330 2.99 7.36 -0.71
N TYR A 331 4.23 7.27 -0.21
CA TYR A 331 4.52 6.86 1.16
C TYR A 331 3.76 7.69 2.20
N ILE A 332 3.88 9.03 2.15
CA ILE A 332 3.21 9.92 3.11
C ILE A 332 1.69 9.71 3.08
N GLN A 333 1.08 9.60 1.90
CA GLN A 333 -0.38 9.52 1.78
C GLN A 333 -0.92 8.16 2.25
N TYR A 334 -0.27 7.06 1.87
CA TYR A 334 -0.65 5.74 2.35
C TYR A 334 -0.44 5.61 3.87
N LYS A 335 0.69 6.11 4.38
CA LYS A 335 0.94 6.14 5.83
C LYS A 335 -0.09 6.99 6.59
N ARG A 336 -0.57 8.10 6.01
CA ARG A 336 -1.62 8.93 6.61
C ARG A 336 -2.90 8.12 6.85
N MET A 337 -3.35 7.36 5.85
CA MET A 337 -4.52 6.48 6.00
C MET A 337 -4.22 5.33 6.97
N GLY A 338 -3.05 4.67 6.88
CA GLY A 338 -2.67 3.63 7.84
C GLY A 338 -2.71 4.11 9.30
N ASN A 339 -2.12 5.27 9.59
CA ASN A 339 -2.18 5.88 10.92
C ASN A 339 -3.63 6.19 11.34
N ALA A 340 -4.46 6.69 10.40
CA ALA A 340 -5.87 6.97 10.68
C ALA A 340 -6.66 5.69 11.03
N LEU A 341 -6.39 4.57 10.34
CA LEU A 341 -7.01 3.27 10.63
C LEU A 341 -6.59 2.73 12.00
N LYS A 342 -5.29 2.76 12.34
CA LYS A 342 -4.78 2.38 13.68
C LYS A 342 -5.41 3.22 14.79
N GLU A 343 -5.46 4.54 14.59
CA GLU A 343 -6.07 5.46 15.57
C GLU A 343 -7.57 5.17 15.72
N ALA A 344 -8.27 4.96 14.60
CA ALA A 344 -9.71 4.70 14.59
C ALA A 344 -10.09 3.37 15.23
N SER A 345 -9.39 2.27 14.94
CA SER A 345 -9.66 0.95 15.55
C SER A 345 -9.48 1.00 17.06
N SER A 346 -8.36 1.56 17.53
CA SER A 346 -8.05 1.69 18.96
C SER A 346 -9.02 2.64 19.67
N MET A 347 -9.37 3.76 19.04
CA MET A 347 -10.36 4.70 19.57
C MET A 347 -11.73 4.04 19.71
N TRP A 348 -12.18 3.33 18.67
CA TRP A 348 -13.50 2.70 18.68
C TRP A 348 -13.60 1.65 19.79
N ALA A 349 -12.60 0.78 19.92
CA ALA A 349 -12.52 -0.22 20.99
C ALA A 349 -12.66 0.40 22.40
N LYS A 350 -11.98 1.54 22.62
CA LYS A 350 -12.07 2.28 23.90
C LYS A 350 -13.45 2.86 24.14
N VAL A 351 -14.08 3.45 23.11
CA VAL A 351 -15.40 4.07 23.21
C VAL A 351 -16.51 3.03 23.41
N THR A 352 -16.40 1.86 22.78
CA THR A 352 -17.40 0.78 22.87
C THR A 352 -17.13 -0.20 24.00
N HIS A 353 -15.99 -0.09 24.70
CA HIS A 353 -15.51 -1.09 25.66
C HIS A 353 -15.46 -2.51 25.09
N SER A 354 -15.07 -2.63 23.81
CA SER A 354 -14.89 -3.90 23.12
C SER A 354 -13.42 -4.22 22.90
N GLU A 355 -13.13 -5.44 22.47
CA GLU A 355 -11.82 -5.77 21.93
C GLU A 355 -11.51 -4.88 20.72
N GLU A 356 -10.24 -4.52 20.55
CA GLU A 356 -9.80 -3.84 19.35
C GLU A 356 -9.89 -4.78 18.15
N LYS A 357 -10.42 -4.27 17.05
CA LYS A 357 -10.44 -4.94 15.75
C LYS A 357 -9.42 -4.27 14.82
N PRO A 358 -8.15 -4.73 14.79
CA PRO A 358 -7.17 -4.25 13.83
C PRO A 358 -7.66 -4.38 12.38
N ILE A 359 -7.42 -3.35 11.58
CA ILE A 359 -7.81 -3.36 10.16
C ILE A 359 -6.62 -3.82 9.32
N THR A 360 -6.78 -4.92 8.58
CA THR A 360 -5.83 -5.34 7.55
C THR A 360 -5.82 -4.31 6.44
N TYR A 361 -4.68 -3.67 6.19
CA TYR A 361 -4.61 -2.54 5.26
C TYR A 361 -3.88 -2.91 3.96
N SER A 362 -4.64 -2.94 2.86
CA SER A 362 -4.18 -3.35 1.53
C SER A 362 -3.93 -2.16 0.62
N ILE A 363 -2.65 -1.90 0.32
CA ILE A 363 -2.18 -0.82 -0.55
C ILE A 363 -2.31 -1.23 -2.02
N CYS A 364 -3.05 -0.48 -2.82
CA CYS A 364 -3.29 -0.77 -4.24
C CYS A 364 -2.83 0.41 -5.12
N GLU A 365 -1.52 0.58 -5.25
CA GLU A 365 -0.90 1.52 -6.22
C GLU A 365 -0.12 0.82 -7.34
N TRP A 366 -0.45 -0.46 -7.55
CA TRP A 366 0.01 -1.27 -8.67
C TRP A 366 1.53 -1.52 -8.76
N GLY A 367 2.27 -1.28 -7.68
CA GLY A 367 3.71 -1.45 -7.61
C GLY A 367 4.52 -0.31 -8.24
N MET A 368 3.88 0.79 -8.63
CA MET A 368 4.47 1.87 -9.43
C MET A 368 5.44 2.73 -8.62
N ALA A 369 5.12 2.99 -7.36
CA ALA A 369 5.94 3.71 -6.39
C ALA A 369 6.77 2.77 -5.50
N ARG A 370 6.92 1.49 -5.91
CA ARG A 370 7.78 0.49 -5.24
C ARG A 370 7.41 0.27 -3.76
N PRO A 371 6.18 -0.15 -3.46
CA PRO A 371 5.65 -0.26 -2.11
C PRO A 371 6.39 -1.32 -1.31
N TYR A 372 7.02 -2.31 -1.94
CA TYR A 372 7.94 -3.25 -1.28
C TYR A 372 9.13 -2.59 -0.56
N LEU A 373 9.39 -1.29 -0.74
CA LEU A 373 10.44 -0.55 -0.01
C LEU A 373 9.94 0.23 1.21
N TRP A 374 8.62 0.46 1.33
CA TRP A 374 8.05 1.35 2.36
C TRP A 374 6.69 0.90 2.91
N GLY A 375 6.03 -0.04 2.24
CA GLY A 375 4.68 -0.50 2.49
C GLY A 375 4.50 -1.09 3.87
N ALA A 376 5.51 -1.79 4.41
CA ALA A 376 5.46 -2.32 5.78
C ALA A 376 5.31 -1.23 6.85
N LYS A 377 5.76 0.02 6.58
CA LYS A 377 5.57 1.19 7.46
C LYS A 377 4.21 1.87 7.29
N ALA A 378 3.44 1.46 6.28
CA ALA A 378 2.19 2.11 5.91
C ALA A 378 0.97 1.18 5.98
N GLY A 379 1.11 -0.12 5.69
CA GLY A 379 0.02 -1.10 5.63
C GLY A 379 0.49 -2.55 5.75
N SER A 380 -0.46 -3.48 5.65
CA SER A 380 -0.28 -4.93 5.87
C SER A 380 0.02 -5.72 4.59
N MET A 381 -0.24 -5.14 3.42
CA MET A 381 0.05 -5.76 2.14
C MET A 381 0.04 -4.72 1.03
N TRP A 382 0.67 -5.03 -0.11
CA TRP A 382 0.70 -4.12 -1.25
C TRP A 382 0.72 -4.84 -2.59
N ARG A 383 -0.08 -4.33 -3.54
CA ARG A 383 -0.06 -4.76 -4.94
C ARG A 383 1.33 -4.53 -5.54
N THR A 384 1.89 -5.55 -6.19
CA THR A 384 3.23 -5.48 -6.81
C THR A 384 3.21 -5.17 -8.31
N THR A 385 2.01 -5.22 -8.92
CA THR A 385 1.75 -5.02 -10.35
C THR A 385 0.38 -4.38 -10.59
N PRO A 386 0.12 -3.89 -11.82
CA PRO A 386 -1.25 -3.70 -12.33
C PRO A 386 -2.07 -4.99 -12.29
N ASP A 387 -3.36 -4.86 -12.58
CA ASP A 387 -4.35 -5.90 -12.36
C ASP A 387 -4.06 -7.19 -13.12
N ILE A 388 -4.31 -8.29 -12.44
CA ILE A 388 -4.35 -9.62 -13.06
C ILE A 388 -5.51 -9.69 -14.04
N ALA A 389 -5.36 -10.58 -15.02
CA ALA A 389 -6.42 -10.92 -15.94
C ALA A 389 -6.50 -12.45 -16.02
N PRO A 390 -7.67 -13.04 -16.31
CA PRO A 390 -7.88 -14.48 -16.28
C PRO A 390 -7.31 -15.17 -17.54
N ASN A 391 -6.02 -14.99 -17.78
CA ASN A 391 -5.25 -15.63 -18.83
C ASN A 391 -3.81 -15.88 -18.35
N TRP A 392 -3.22 -16.96 -18.88
CA TRP A 392 -1.93 -17.46 -18.43
C TRP A 392 -0.76 -16.47 -18.58
N ARG A 393 -0.79 -15.62 -19.61
CA ARG A 393 0.25 -14.60 -19.83
C ARG A 393 0.25 -13.56 -18.70
N SER A 394 -0.92 -13.14 -18.23
CA SER A 394 -1.02 -12.19 -17.12
C SER A 394 -0.49 -12.81 -15.83
N ILE A 395 -0.98 -14.01 -15.48
CA ILE A 395 -0.56 -14.78 -14.30
C ILE A 395 0.97 -14.95 -14.25
N THR A 396 1.57 -15.43 -15.35
CA THR A 396 3.02 -15.67 -15.40
C THR A 396 3.85 -14.39 -15.37
N MET A 397 3.34 -13.27 -15.92
CA MET A 397 4.01 -11.97 -15.84
C MET A 397 4.06 -11.47 -14.38
N ILE A 398 2.94 -11.56 -13.68
CA ILE A 398 2.82 -11.12 -12.30
C ILE A 398 3.64 -12.01 -11.37
N TYR A 399 3.54 -13.32 -11.50
CA TYR A 399 4.40 -14.28 -10.79
C TYR A 399 5.89 -13.93 -10.94
N ASN A 400 6.36 -13.69 -12.17
CA ASN A 400 7.77 -13.36 -12.43
C ASN A 400 8.23 -12.03 -11.81
N ARG A 401 7.31 -11.08 -11.63
CA ARG A 401 7.58 -9.81 -10.96
C ARG A 401 7.66 -10.02 -9.45
N THR A 402 6.65 -10.65 -8.85
CA THR A 402 6.52 -10.84 -7.41
C THR A 402 7.59 -11.77 -6.84
N LEU A 403 7.96 -12.84 -7.55
CA LEU A 403 9.02 -13.77 -7.13
C LEU A 403 10.37 -13.08 -6.83
N LYS A 404 10.66 -11.95 -7.49
CA LYS A 404 11.89 -11.18 -7.27
C LYS A 404 11.87 -10.36 -5.98
N LEU A 405 10.70 -10.20 -5.36
CA LEU A 405 10.45 -9.37 -4.19
C LEU A 405 10.40 -10.15 -2.88
N TYR A 406 10.76 -11.45 -2.89
CA TYR A 406 10.67 -12.37 -1.74
C TYR A 406 11.28 -11.84 -0.43
N LYS A 407 12.27 -10.95 -0.49
CA LYS A 407 12.94 -10.35 0.68
C LYS A 407 12.09 -9.30 1.41
N HIS A 408 11.01 -8.85 0.79
CA HIS A 408 10.21 -7.71 1.25
C HIS A 408 8.88 -8.14 1.88
N SER A 409 8.58 -9.44 1.94
CA SER A 409 7.36 -9.98 2.53
C SER A 409 7.69 -10.88 3.72
N GLY A 410 6.83 -10.83 4.73
CA GLY A 410 6.92 -11.62 5.95
C GLY A 410 5.70 -11.39 6.86
N PRO A 411 5.69 -11.99 8.06
CA PRO A 411 4.59 -11.84 9.00
C PRO A 411 4.21 -10.36 9.22
N GLY A 412 2.95 -10.03 8.95
CA GLY A 412 2.41 -8.68 9.08
C GLY A 412 2.49 -7.79 7.82
N HIS A 413 3.25 -8.19 6.79
CA HIS A 413 3.41 -7.39 5.59
C HIS A 413 3.67 -8.24 4.32
N TRP A 414 2.74 -8.24 3.37
CA TRP A 414 2.75 -9.19 2.23
C TRP A 414 2.86 -8.53 0.86
N ASN A 415 3.65 -9.14 -0.03
CA ASN A 415 3.58 -8.82 -1.45
C ASN A 415 2.27 -9.40 -2.00
N ASP A 416 1.46 -8.56 -2.64
CA ASP A 416 0.18 -8.94 -3.22
C ASP A 416 0.28 -9.03 -4.75
N PRO A 417 0.32 -10.25 -5.33
CA PRO A 417 0.25 -10.48 -6.77
C PRO A 417 -1.18 -10.42 -7.33
N ASP A 418 -2.13 -9.81 -6.61
CA ASP A 418 -3.54 -9.67 -6.99
C ASP A 418 -4.36 -10.96 -6.84
N MET A 419 -5.67 -10.84 -7.07
CA MET A 419 -6.67 -11.88 -6.86
C MET A 419 -6.38 -13.21 -7.59
N LEU A 420 -6.95 -14.29 -7.04
CA LEU A 420 -6.99 -15.60 -7.66
C LEU A 420 -8.05 -15.65 -8.77
N GLU A 421 -7.60 -15.79 -10.02
CA GLU A 421 -8.43 -16.07 -11.20
C GLU A 421 -8.78 -17.56 -11.37
N VAL A 422 -8.65 -18.38 -10.32
CA VAL A 422 -8.92 -19.82 -10.40
C VAL A 422 -10.40 -20.05 -10.73
N GLY A 423 -10.68 -20.77 -11.83
CA GLY A 423 -12.03 -21.00 -12.34
C GLY A 423 -12.60 -19.87 -13.20
N ASN A 424 -11.87 -18.77 -13.38
CA ASN A 424 -12.25 -17.68 -14.28
C ASN A 424 -11.62 -17.82 -15.67
N GLY A 425 -12.22 -17.17 -16.66
CA GLY A 425 -11.69 -17.08 -18.03
C GLY A 425 -11.62 -18.42 -18.75
N LYS A 426 -10.49 -18.68 -19.44
CA LYS A 426 -10.26 -19.90 -20.25
C LYS A 426 -8.98 -20.63 -19.83
N LEU A 427 -8.63 -20.54 -18.54
CA LEU A 427 -7.51 -21.28 -17.97
C LEU A 427 -7.84 -22.77 -17.95
N ASP A 428 -6.91 -23.61 -18.38
CA ASP A 428 -7.08 -25.07 -18.26
C ASP A 428 -6.80 -25.55 -16.83
N ASP A 429 -7.08 -26.83 -16.53
CA ASP A 429 -6.93 -27.38 -15.18
C ASP A 429 -5.49 -27.29 -14.67
N ASN A 430 -4.50 -27.42 -15.56
CA ASN A 430 -3.09 -27.28 -15.20
C ASN A 430 -2.78 -25.83 -14.82
N GLU A 431 -3.25 -24.88 -15.62
CA GLU A 431 -3.05 -23.44 -15.39
C GLU A 431 -3.73 -22.99 -14.09
N ASN A 432 -4.96 -23.45 -13.80
CA ASN A 432 -5.67 -23.16 -12.55
C ASN A 432 -4.91 -23.71 -11.31
N ARG A 433 -4.49 -24.98 -11.37
CA ARG A 433 -3.73 -25.63 -10.29
C ARG A 433 -2.38 -24.97 -10.08
N ALA A 434 -1.69 -24.63 -11.17
CA ALA A 434 -0.39 -23.94 -11.12
C ALA A 434 -0.54 -22.52 -10.57
N HIS A 435 -1.55 -21.77 -10.99
CA HIS A 435 -1.85 -20.42 -10.47
C HIS A 435 -2.01 -20.43 -8.95
N PHE A 436 -2.89 -21.29 -8.42
CA PHE A 436 -3.07 -21.44 -6.98
C PHE A 436 -1.79 -21.87 -6.26
N SER A 437 -1.06 -22.84 -6.83
CA SER A 437 0.20 -23.34 -6.25
C SER A 437 1.25 -22.24 -6.15
N LEU A 438 1.39 -21.41 -7.19
CA LEU A 438 2.38 -20.34 -7.23
C LEU A 438 2.05 -19.24 -6.22
N TRP A 439 0.77 -18.90 -6.02
CA TRP A 439 0.36 -17.94 -5.00
C TRP A 439 0.68 -18.46 -3.59
N CYS A 440 0.37 -19.72 -3.29
CA CYS A 440 0.73 -20.33 -2.01
C CYS A 440 2.26 -20.35 -1.78
N MET A 441 3.03 -20.67 -2.83
CA MET A 441 4.48 -20.64 -2.76
C MET A 441 5.02 -19.22 -2.53
N LEU A 442 4.37 -18.18 -3.02
CA LEU A 442 4.77 -16.78 -2.83
C LEU A 442 4.40 -16.22 -1.44
N ALA A 443 3.70 -16.97 -0.58
CA ALA A 443 3.08 -16.42 0.64
C ALA A 443 2.18 -15.22 0.30
N ALA A 444 1.38 -15.37 -0.75
CA ALA A 444 0.55 -14.30 -1.28
C ALA A 444 -0.82 -14.31 -0.58
N PRO A 445 -1.46 -13.14 -0.39
CA PRO A 445 -2.87 -13.10 -0.01
C PRO A 445 -3.72 -13.95 -0.97
N LEU A 446 -4.52 -14.87 -0.43
CA LEU A 446 -5.38 -15.76 -1.23
C LEU A 446 -6.78 -15.15 -1.32
N MET A 447 -6.93 -14.13 -2.16
CA MET A 447 -8.20 -13.46 -2.43
C MET A 447 -8.88 -14.06 -3.64
N LEU A 448 -9.98 -14.79 -3.45
CA LEU A 448 -10.79 -15.37 -4.53
C LEU A 448 -11.49 -14.26 -5.33
N GLY A 449 -11.38 -14.31 -6.67
CA GLY A 449 -12.07 -13.40 -7.59
C GLY A 449 -13.19 -14.05 -8.41
N ASN A 450 -13.55 -15.30 -8.11
CA ASN A 450 -14.55 -16.08 -8.84
C ASN A 450 -15.93 -16.05 -8.16
N ASP A 451 -16.95 -16.61 -8.84
CA ASP A 451 -18.30 -16.74 -8.28
C ASP A 451 -18.40 -17.97 -7.37
N ILE A 452 -18.09 -17.79 -6.09
CA ILE A 452 -18.07 -18.88 -5.11
C ILE A 452 -19.47 -19.44 -4.79
N ARG A 453 -20.55 -18.79 -5.24
CA ARG A 453 -21.92 -19.32 -5.10
C ARG A 453 -22.11 -20.60 -5.89
N SER A 454 -21.32 -20.79 -6.95
CA SER A 454 -21.29 -22.02 -7.75
C SER A 454 -20.69 -23.23 -7.03
N PHE A 455 -20.09 -23.04 -5.84
CA PHE A 455 -19.50 -24.12 -5.04
C PHE A 455 -20.48 -24.79 -4.09
N VAL A 456 -21.75 -24.36 -4.11
CA VAL A 456 -22.79 -24.89 -3.24
C VAL A 456 -23.88 -25.52 -4.09
N SER A 457 -24.20 -26.77 -3.80
CA SER A 457 -25.30 -27.52 -4.40
C SER A 457 -26.19 -28.06 -3.29
N ASN A 458 -27.49 -27.73 -3.33
CA ASN A 458 -28.46 -28.10 -2.29
C ASN A 458 -28.05 -27.71 -0.86
N GLY A 459 -27.43 -26.53 -0.69
CA GLY A 459 -26.99 -26.01 0.61
C GLY A 459 -25.76 -26.74 1.19
N MET A 460 -25.06 -27.54 0.40
CA MET A 460 -23.87 -28.30 0.79
C MET A 460 -22.72 -28.04 -0.21
N PRO A 461 -21.46 -28.30 0.18
CA PRO A 461 -20.33 -28.17 -0.74
C PRO A 461 -20.51 -29.06 -1.97
N ASP A 462 -20.35 -28.48 -3.16
CA ASP A 462 -20.23 -29.23 -4.40
C ASP A 462 -18.85 -29.90 -4.48
N LYS A 463 -18.76 -31.12 -3.96
CA LYS A 463 -17.51 -31.87 -3.87
C LYS A 463 -16.95 -32.28 -5.23
N ASP A 464 -17.75 -32.21 -6.29
CA ASP A 464 -17.32 -32.54 -7.65
C ASP A 464 -16.78 -31.30 -8.38
N ASN A 465 -16.94 -30.10 -7.82
CA ASN A 465 -16.41 -28.87 -8.38
C ASN A 465 -14.87 -28.83 -8.30
N GLU A 466 -14.20 -28.93 -9.46
CA GLU A 466 -12.74 -28.92 -9.55
C GLU A 466 -12.11 -27.62 -9.06
N THR A 467 -12.78 -26.47 -9.25
CA THR A 467 -12.28 -25.18 -8.74
C THR A 467 -12.28 -25.18 -7.21
N LEU A 468 -13.37 -25.67 -6.58
CA LEU A 468 -13.45 -25.81 -5.13
C LEU A 468 -12.33 -26.72 -4.60
N LYS A 469 -12.07 -27.87 -5.25
CA LYS A 469 -10.97 -28.78 -4.86
C LYS A 469 -9.60 -28.09 -4.91
N ILE A 470 -9.36 -27.24 -5.91
CA ILE A 470 -8.09 -26.48 -6.03
C ILE A 470 -7.96 -25.51 -4.86
N VAL A 471 -8.96 -24.65 -4.65
CA VAL A 471 -8.87 -23.57 -3.66
C VAL A 471 -9.06 -24.05 -2.22
N THR A 472 -9.49 -25.30 -1.99
CA THR A 472 -9.57 -25.91 -0.64
C THR A 472 -8.48 -26.95 -0.37
N ASN A 473 -7.44 -27.03 -1.22
CA ASN A 473 -6.32 -27.94 -0.97
C ASN A 473 -5.59 -27.54 0.33
N LYS A 474 -5.87 -28.28 1.41
CA LYS A 474 -5.31 -28.08 2.75
C LYS A 474 -3.77 -28.11 2.81
N HIS A 475 -3.12 -28.87 1.93
CA HIS A 475 -1.66 -29.00 1.93
C HIS A 475 -0.99 -27.79 1.32
N MET A 476 -1.56 -27.26 0.23
CA MET A 476 -1.10 -26.00 -0.37
C MET A 476 -1.39 -24.81 0.53
N ILE A 477 -2.58 -24.73 1.13
CA ILE A 477 -2.92 -23.67 2.09
C ILE A 477 -1.97 -23.71 3.30
N ALA A 478 -1.62 -24.89 3.81
CA ALA A 478 -0.67 -25.00 4.91
C ALA A 478 0.74 -24.49 4.56
N VAL A 479 1.16 -24.53 3.29
CA VAL A 479 2.41 -23.91 2.83
C VAL A 479 2.28 -22.37 2.81
N ASP A 480 1.15 -21.86 2.31
CA ASP A 480 0.89 -20.42 2.28
C ASP A 480 0.87 -19.82 3.69
N GLN A 481 0.11 -20.47 4.57
CA GLN A 481 -0.16 -20.06 5.96
C GLN A 481 0.94 -20.49 6.95
N ASP A 482 2.09 -21.00 6.48
CA ASP A 482 3.20 -21.35 7.37
C ASP A 482 3.71 -20.11 8.14
N SER A 483 3.87 -20.25 9.45
CA SER A 483 4.16 -19.14 10.36
C SER A 483 5.55 -18.53 10.20
N LEU A 484 6.47 -19.17 9.46
CA LEU A 484 7.75 -18.53 9.10
C LEU A 484 7.54 -17.39 8.10
N GLY A 485 6.44 -17.43 7.34
CA GLY A 485 6.02 -16.33 6.45
C GLY A 485 7.01 -16.01 5.32
N LYS A 486 7.94 -16.90 4.99
CA LYS A 486 8.96 -16.67 3.98
C LYS A 486 8.45 -17.00 2.57
N SER A 487 8.34 -16.00 1.69
CA SER A 487 8.01 -16.22 0.26
C SER A 487 9.02 -17.14 -0.43
N ALA A 488 8.57 -17.97 -1.38
CA ALA A 488 9.48 -18.71 -2.23
C ALA A 488 10.37 -17.78 -3.05
N LYS A 489 11.56 -18.27 -3.36
CA LYS A 489 12.47 -17.68 -4.33
C LYS A 489 12.92 -18.72 -5.35
N ARG A 490 13.42 -18.26 -6.48
CA ARG A 490 14.00 -19.14 -7.51
C ARG A 490 15.36 -19.65 -7.06
N ILE A 491 15.49 -20.98 -6.99
CA ILE A 491 16.75 -21.67 -6.69
C ILE A 491 17.49 -22.00 -7.99
N LYS A 492 16.74 -22.48 -8.99
CA LYS A 492 17.30 -22.88 -10.29
C LYS A 492 16.30 -22.65 -11.42
N LYS A 493 16.82 -22.52 -12.64
CA LYS A 493 16.03 -22.60 -13.87
C LYS A 493 16.74 -23.53 -14.83
N GLU A 494 16.05 -24.56 -15.31
CA GLU A 494 16.61 -25.50 -16.28
C GLU A 494 15.55 -26.04 -17.22
N SER A 495 15.87 -26.13 -18.51
CA SER A 495 14.99 -26.77 -19.52
C SER A 495 13.55 -26.25 -19.59
N GLY A 496 13.32 -24.98 -19.23
CA GLY A 496 11.97 -24.38 -19.19
C GLY A 496 11.21 -24.60 -17.89
N ILE A 497 11.84 -25.21 -16.89
CA ILE A 497 11.30 -25.41 -15.54
C ILE A 497 11.93 -24.40 -14.59
N ASP A 498 11.07 -23.64 -13.91
CA ASP A 498 11.44 -22.81 -12.78
C ASP A 498 11.37 -23.67 -11.51
N ILE A 499 12.50 -23.79 -10.80
CA ILE A 499 12.57 -24.50 -9.53
C ILE A 499 12.61 -23.45 -8.42
N ILE A 500 11.52 -23.35 -7.68
CA ILE A 500 11.35 -22.38 -6.59
C ILE A 500 11.17 -23.11 -5.26
N ALA A 501 11.66 -22.51 -4.18
CA ALA A 501 11.54 -23.10 -2.85
C ALA A 501 11.42 -22.04 -1.76
N ARG A 502 10.78 -22.41 -0.65
CA ARG A 502 10.76 -21.66 0.61
C ARG A 502 11.00 -22.58 1.80
N PRO A 503 11.72 -22.13 2.84
CA PRO A 503 11.74 -22.83 4.11
C PRO A 503 10.37 -22.72 4.81
N LEU A 504 10.07 -23.70 5.64
CA LEU A 504 8.91 -23.74 6.52
C LEU A 504 9.35 -23.66 7.99
N SER A 505 8.44 -23.25 8.86
CA SER A 505 8.69 -23.01 10.29
C SER A 505 9.27 -24.19 11.05
N ASN A 506 8.99 -25.42 10.60
CA ASN A 506 9.44 -26.65 11.25
C ASN A 506 10.77 -27.21 10.68
N GLY A 507 11.45 -26.47 9.79
CA GLY A 507 12.69 -26.89 9.15
C GLY A 507 12.51 -27.65 7.82
N ASP A 508 11.27 -27.94 7.42
CA ASP A 508 10.99 -28.50 6.10
C ASP A 508 11.15 -27.43 5.00
N VAL A 509 11.17 -27.87 3.75
CA VAL A 509 11.18 -27.01 2.56
C VAL A 509 9.98 -27.31 1.69
N ALA A 510 9.21 -26.28 1.32
CA ALA A 510 8.27 -26.40 0.20
C ALA A 510 9.04 -26.17 -1.11
N LEU A 511 8.98 -27.13 -2.03
CA LEU A 511 9.66 -27.16 -3.31
C LEU A 511 8.64 -27.24 -4.44
N CYS A 512 8.68 -26.31 -5.37
CA CYS A 512 7.81 -26.30 -6.55
C CYS A 512 8.65 -26.36 -7.83
N LEU A 513 8.35 -27.37 -8.65
CA LEU A 513 8.86 -27.54 -10.01
C LEU A 513 7.78 -27.01 -10.98
N PHE A 514 8.00 -25.83 -11.53
CA PHE A 514 7.02 -25.13 -12.37
C PHE A 514 7.43 -25.17 -13.85
N ASN A 515 6.64 -25.84 -14.70
CA ASN A 515 6.88 -25.84 -16.14
C ASN A 515 6.35 -24.57 -16.80
N THR A 516 7.27 -23.65 -17.13
CA THR A 516 6.95 -22.39 -17.83
C THR A 516 6.78 -22.55 -19.34
N ALA A 517 7.06 -23.73 -19.90
CA ALA A 517 7.00 -23.98 -21.33
C ALA A 517 5.60 -24.41 -21.79
N SER A 518 5.33 -24.21 -23.08
CA SER A 518 4.08 -24.61 -23.76
C SER A 518 4.01 -26.10 -24.12
N SER A 519 4.98 -26.91 -23.68
CA SER A 519 5.03 -28.36 -23.89
C SER A 519 5.46 -29.07 -22.61
N THR A 520 5.15 -30.36 -22.51
CA THR A 520 5.59 -31.22 -21.41
C THR A 520 7.11 -31.23 -21.29
N LYS A 521 7.62 -31.10 -20.07
CA LYS A 521 9.05 -31.13 -19.75
C LYS A 521 9.34 -32.15 -18.67
N SER A 522 10.52 -32.74 -18.72
CA SER A 522 11.01 -33.62 -17.67
C SER A 522 12.18 -32.97 -16.94
N VAL A 523 12.28 -33.23 -15.65
CA VAL A 523 13.37 -32.76 -14.79
C VAL A 523 13.84 -33.87 -13.87
N ASN A 524 15.16 -33.93 -13.67
CA ASN A 524 15.83 -34.71 -12.64
C ASN A 524 16.49 -33.70 -11.69
N PHE A 525 15.86 -33.47 -10.53
CA PHE A 525 16.33 -32.51 -9.55
C PHE A 525 16.93 -33.23 -8.35
N LYS A 526 18.20 -32.95 -8.05
CA LYS A 526 18.89 -33.50 -6.88
C LYS A 526 18.56 -32.68 -5.65
N LEU A 527 18.06 -33.32 -4.60
CA LEU A 527 17.63 -32.62 -3.37
C LEU A 527 18.81 -32.03 -2.58
N GLU A 528 20.02 -32.56 -2.77
CA GLU A 528 21.25 -31.95 -2.25
C GLU A 528 21.47 -30.52 -2.76
N ASP A 529 20.87 -30.11 -3.89
CA ASP A 529 20.98 -28.73 -4.37
C ASP A 529 20.27 -27.73 -3.43
N LEU A 530 19.35 -28.18 -2.57
CA LEU A 530 18.66 -27.33 -1.59
C LEU A 530 19.62 -26.85 -0.49
N THR A 531 20.62 -27.63 -0.10
CA THR A 531 21.59 -27.26 0.95
C THR A 531 22.55 -26.16 0.50
N LYS A 532 22.65 -25.93 -0.82
CA LYS A 532 23.51 -24.91 -1.42
C LYS A 532 22.94 -23.50 -1.24
N ASP A 533 21.67 -23.37 -0.91
CA ASP A 533 21.01 -22.09 -0.75
C ASP A 533 20.75 -21.75 0.73
N PRO A 534 21.50 -20.80 1.33
CA PRO A 534 21.37 -20.48 2.75
C PRO A 534 20.00 -19.90 3.12
N TYR A 535 19.19 -19.45 2.15
CA TYR A 535 17.82 -19.00 2.41
C TYR A 535 16.92 -20.12 2.95
N LEU A 536 17.20 -21.36 2.56
CA LEU A 536 16.41 -22.53 2.94
C LEU A 536 16.76 -23.06 4.32
N GLY A 537 17.86 -22.59 4.93
CA GLY A 537 18.20 -22.91 6.33
C GLY A 537 18.51 -24.37 6.60
N ILE A 538 18.96 -25.13 5.60
CA ILE A 538 19.40 -26.52 5.78
C ILE A 538 20.90 -26.49 6.12
N GLU A 539 21.24 -26.69 7.41
CA GLU A 539 22.61 -26.52 7.92
C GLU A 539 23.45 -27.81 7.87
N GLU A 540 22.83 -28.98 8.01
CA GLU A 540 23.50 -30.28 7.97
C GLU A 540 23.32 -30.97 6.61
N SER A 541 24.29 -31.80 6.21
CA SER A 541 24.16 -32.67 5.03
C SER A 541 23.16 -33.79 5.36
N PRO A 542 21.92 -33.75 4.84
CA PRO A 542 20.91 -34.73 5.22
C PRO A 542 21.28 -36.12 4.70
N SER A 543 21.01 -37.16 5.48
CA SER A 543 21.21 -38.55 5.08
C SER A 543 20.21 -39.01 4.00
N GLY A 544 19.09 -38.27 3.86
CA GLY A 544 18.02 -38.50 2.91
C GLY A 544 16.93 -37.43 3.02
N TYR A 545 15.82 -37.65 2.32
CA TYR A 545 14.66 -36.76 2.36
C TYR A 545 13.36 -37.57 2.31
N GLU A 546 12.40 -37.16 3.13
CA GLU A 546 10.99 -37.54 2.99
C GLU A 546 10.31 -36.51 2.07
N LEU A 547 9.54 -37.00 1.10
CA LEU A 547 8.84 -36.21 0.10
C LEU A 547 7.34 -36.42 0.26
N HIS A 548 6.59 -35.34 0.31
CA HIS A 548 5.12 -35.35 0.33
C HIS A 548 4.61 -34.52 -0.85
N ASP A 549 4.03 -35.16 -1.87
CA ASP A 549 3.38 -34.46 -2.98
C ASP A 549 2.08 -33.82 -2.48
N LEU A 550 1.99 -32.50 -2.58
CA LEU A 550 0.91 -31.72 -1.96
C LEU A 550 -0.41 -31.74 -2.74
N TRP A 551 -0.42 -32.38 -3.91
CA TRP A 551 -1.63 -32.53 -4.72
C TRP A 551 -2.13 -33.98 -4.77
N THR A 552 -1.23 -34.96 -4.78
CA THR A 552 -1.62 -36.38 -4.76
C THR A 552 -1.71 -36.96 -3.34
N ASP A 553 -1.18 -36.25 -2.33
CA ASP A 553 -0.99 -36.70 -0.95
C ASP A 553 -0.04 -37.91 -0.82
N GLU A 554 0.68 -38.25 -1.90
CA GLU A 554 1.64 -39.35 -1.91
C GLU A 554 2.89 -39.01 -1.08
N ARG A 555 3.39 -39.98 -0.32
CA ARG A 555 4.62 -39.85 0.47
C ARG A 555 5.66 -40.87 0.03
N THR A 556 6.85 -40.39 -0.25
CA THR A 556 8.00 -41.20 -0.69
C THR A 556 9.27 -40.76 0.03
N THR A 557 10.36 -41.51 -0.15
CA THR A 557 11.70 -41.14 0.34
C THR A 557 12.69 -41.20 -0.81
N GLY A 558 13.64 -40.28 -0.87
CA GLY A 558 14.67 -40.30 -1.90
C GLY A 558 15.62 -39.13 -1.84
N THR A 559 16.60 -39.11 -2.74
CA THR A 559 17.60 -38.03 -2.87
C THR A 559 17.45 -37.24 -4.16
N THR A 560 16.54 -37.66 -5.05
CA THR A 560 16.30 -37.07 -6.36
C THR A 560 14.82 -37.11 -6.69
N ILE A 561 14.30 -36.05 -7.30
CA ILE A 561 12.96 -35.99 -7.88
C ILE A 561 13.07 -36.14 -9.40
N ASN A 562 12.43 -37.17 -9.94
CA ASN A 562 12.21 -37.33 -11.38
C ASN A 562 10.75 -36.98 -11.68
N ALA A 563 10.52 -35.86 -12.37
CA ALA A 563 9.17 -35.40 -12.68
C ALA A 563 9.00 -35.16 -14.17
N THR A 564 7.86 -35.60 -14.72
CA THR A 564 7.38 -35.22 -16.05
C THR A 564 6.17 -34.31 -15.86
N ILE A 565 6.32 -33.05 -16.23
CA ILE A 565 5.41 -31.97 -15.89
C ILE A 565 4.73 -31.48 -17.16
N PRO A 566 3.39 -31.59 -17.29
CA PRO A 566 2.65 -31.04 -18.42
C PRO A 566 2.94 -29.56 -18.65
N LYS A 567 2.59 -29.05 -19.84
CA LYS A 567 2.68 -27.61 -20.11
C LYS A 567 1.98 -26.83 -19.00
N HIS A 568 2.56 -25.70 -18.60
CA HIS A 568 1.92 -24.75 -17.68
C HIS A 568 1.49 -25.34 -16.32
N SER A 569 2.06 -26.48 -15.92
CA SER A 569 1.69 -27.20 -14.70
C SER A 569 2.79 -27.12 -13.65
N THR A 570 2.47 -27.55 -12.43
CA THR A 570 3.39 -27.61 -11.29
C THR A 570 3.39 -28.99 -10.66
N VAL A 571 4.53 -29.37 -10.09
CA VAL A 571 4.62 -30.44 -9.08
C VAL A 571 5.19 -29.80 -7.83
N VAL A 572 4.51 -29.99 -6.69
CA VAL A 572 4.86 -29.32 -5.43
C VAL A 572 5.04 -30.37 -4.35
N TYR A 573 6.19 -30.34 -3.70
CA TYR A 573 6.53 -31.23 -2.59
C TYR A 573 6.74 -30.42 -1.32
N ARG A 574 6.32 -30.97 -0.18
CA ARG A 574 6.96 -30.69 1.10
C ARG A 574 8.09 -31.69 1.28
N VAL A 575 9.30 -31.16 1.46
CA VAL A 575 10.54 -31.90 1.57
C VAL A 575 11.02 -31.79 3.00
N LYS A 576 11.11 -32.92 3.70
CA LYS A 576 11.65 -32.99 5.06
C LYS A 576 13.04 -33.63 5.02
N PRO A 577 14.11 -32.88 5.32
CA PRO A 577 15.44 -33.46 5.47
C PRO A 577 15.46 -34.49 6.60
N THR A 578 16.10 -35.64 6.37
CA THR A 578 16.34 -36.64 7.43
C THR A 578 17.77 -36.51 7.94
N ILE A 579 17.94 -36.55 9.26
CA ILE A 579 19.24 -36.56 9.93
C ILE A 579 19.73 -37.99 10.02
#